data_AF-H5WHD8-F1
#
_entry.id   AF-H5WHD8-F1
#
_cell.length_a   1.000
_cell.length_b   1.000
_cell.length_c   1.000
_cell.angle_alpha   90.00
_cell.angle_beta   90.00
_cell.angle_gamma   90.00
#
_symmetry.space_group_name_H-M   'P 1'
#
loop_
_entity.id
_entity.type
_entity.pdbx_description
1 polymer ?
#
loop_
_entity_poly.entity_id
_entity_poly.type
_entity_poly.pdbx_seq_one_letter_code
_entity_poly.pdbx_strand_id
1 'polypeptide(L)'
;MPKRTRGFTLMEVLVALFIMALMAAMAWQGVDAMVRSRDQAQASSQRYLLLATVLAQWERDLSSVHDSGAVPPLLCDGTNLRMTRRAEGGLQVVVWNLENNQWRRWAGPVTTRVADLQESWMRSQQLLPNDPGQLRLLDGASSWQVYYFQGQDNNWSNCGSSADLTPVAPPPPAASGASAPAQAAPPRAQLPSGVRLVLDLDSGKLTRDLVLLP
;
A
#
# COMPACT_ATOMS: atom_id res chain seq x y z
N MET A 1 -66.54 -3.92 59.90
CA MET A 1 -65.43 -4.90 59.77
C MET A 1 -64.13 -4.13 59.60
N PRO A 2 -63.21 -4.13 60.58
CA PRO A 2 -61.96 -3.40 60.47
C PRO A 2 -61.02 -4.12 59.49
N LYS A 3 -60.60 -3.45 58.42
CA LYS A 3 -59.52 -3.93 57.54
C LYS A 3 -58.22 -3.88 58.32
N ARG A 4 -57.57 -5.03 58.51
CA ARG A 4 -56.20 -5.11 59.02
C ARG A 4 -55.26 -4.45 58.01
N THR A 5 -54.67 -3.32 58.38
CA THR A 5 -53.52 -2.73 57.69
C THR A 5 -52.33 -3.69 57.87
N ARG A 6 -51.84 -4.27 56.76
CA ARG A 6 -50.59 -5.04 56.76
C ARG A 6 -49.43 -4.05 56.87
N GLY A 7 -48.65 -4.16 57.93
CA GLY A 7 -47.42 -3.38 58.09
C GLY A 7 -46.34 -3.88 57.12
N PHE A 8 -45.68 -2.94 56.44
CA PHE A 8 -44.58 -3.18 55.52
C PHE A 8 -43.39 -3.76 56.30
N THR A 9 -42.96 -4.98 55.98
CA THR A 9 -41.87 -5.62 56.72
C THR A 9 -40.52 -5.12 56.21
N LEU A 10 -39.55 -4.94 57.11
CA LEU A 10 -38.16 -4.59 56.74
C LEU A 10 -37.59 -5.54 55.67
N MET A 11 -38.00 -6.81 55.74
CA MET A 11 -37.58 -7.84 54.79
C MET A 11 -38.06 -7.55 53.35
N GLU A 12 -39.27 -7.03 53.19
CA GLU A 12 -39.86 -6.71 51.88
C GLU A 12 -39.13 -5.54 51.20
N VAL A 13 -38.74 -4.52 51.98
CA VAL A 13 -37.87 -3.43 51.53
C VAL A 13 -36.51 -3.93 51.10
N LEU A 14 -35.89 -4.78 51.92
CA LEU A 14 -34.58 -5.35 51.63
C LEU A 14 -34.58 -6.16 50.33
N VAL A 15 -35.61 -6.99 50.13
CA VAL A 15 -35.77 -7.77 48.89
C VAL A 15 -35.99 -6.85 47.70
N ALA A 16 -36.84 -5.82 47.83
CA ALA A 16 -37.06 -4.85 46.75
C ALA A 16 -35.76 -4.10 46.38
N LEU A 17 -35.00 -3.65 47.37
CA LEU A 17 -33.71 -2.99 47.17
C LEU A 17 -32.68 -3.93 46.53
N PHE A 18 -32.64 -5.20 46.95
CA PHE A 18 -31.74 -6.19 46.39
C PHE A 18 -32.05 -6.46 44.91
N ILE A 19 -33.33 -6.65 44.56
CA ILE A 19 -33.76 -6.86 43.18
C ILE A 19 -33.44 -5.62 42.33
N MET A 20 -33.72 -4.41 42.84
CA MET A 20 -33.37 -3.17 42.15
C MET A 20 -31.85 -3.03 41.93
N ALA A 21 -31.04 -3.39 42.93
CA ALA A 21 -29.59 -3.38 42.81
C ALA A 21 -29.09 -4.35 41.71
N LEU A 22 -29.67 -5.56 41.63
CA LEU A 22 -29.35 -6.52 40.56
C LEU A 22 -29.76 -6.01 39.18
N MET A 23 -30.97 -5.44 39.05
CA MET A 23 -31.42 -4.86 37.79
C MET A 23 -30.53 -3.70 37.34
N ALA A 24 -30.15 -2.82 38.26
CA ALA A 24 -29.23 -1.71 37.99
C ALA A 24 -27.85 -2.22 37.54
N ALA A 25 -27.31 -3.25 38.19
CA ALA A 25 -26.04 -3.86 37.82
C ALA A 25 -26.08 -4.49 36.41
N MET A 26 -27.13 -5.24 36.09
CA MET A 26 -27.30 -5.85 34.76
C MET A 26 -27.49 -4.79 33.66
N ALA A 27 -28.23 -3.70 33.95
CA ALA A 27 -28.39 -2.60 33.02
C ALA A 27 -27.05 -1.92 32.68
N TRP A 28 -26.19 -1.69 33.68
CA TRP A 28 -24.85 -1.12 33.46
C TRP A 28 -23.96 -2.04 32.63
N GLN A 29 -23.98 -3.35 32.92
CA GLN A 29 -23.23 -4.35 32.14
C GLN A 29 -23.71 -4.42 30.68
N GLY A 30 -25.02 -4.27 30.43
CA GLY A 30 -25.59 -4.23 29.08
C GLY A 30 -25.12 -3.00 28.29
N VAL A 31 -25.08 -1.83 28.93
CA VAL A 31 -24.56 -0.60 28.31
C VAL A 31 -23.06 -0.73 28.01
N ASP A 32 -22.26 -1.23 28.96
CA ASP A 32 -20.82 -1.46 28.77
C ASP A 32 -20.53 -2.44 27.61
N ALA A 33 -21.30 -3.52 27.51
CA ALA A 33 -21.18 -4.47 26.41
C ALA A 33 -21.47 -3.82 25.05
N MET A 34 -22.48 -2.96 24.98
CA MET A 34 -22.83 -2.23 23.75
C MET A 34 -21.74 -1.23 23.36
N VAL A 35 -21.19 -0.48 24.32
CA VAL A 35 -20.09 0.48 24.08
C VAL A 35 -18.87 -0.25 23.53
N ARG A 36 -18.43 -1.33 24.19
CA ARG A 36 -17.28 -2.13 23.71
C ARG A 36 -17.50 -2.71 22.31
N SER A 37 -18.72 -3.16 21.99
CA SER A 37 -19.04 -3.67 20.66
C SER A 37 -18.94 -2.58 19.60
N ARG A 38 -19.43 -1.36 19.90
CA ARG A 38 -19.30 -0.21 19.01
C ARG A 38 -17.84 0.17 18.79
N ASP A 39 -17.04 0.22 19.85
CA ASP A 39 -15.63 0.58 19.76
C ASP A 39 -14.86 -0.42 18.87
N GLN A 40 -15.12 -1.72 19.02
CA GLN A 40 -14.51 -2.76 18.17
C GLN A 40 -14.93 -2.65 16.70
N ALA A 41 -16.22 -2.38 16.44
CA ALA A 41 -16.71 -2.18 15.08
C ALA A 41 -16.09 -0.93 14.44
N GLN A 42 -15.98 0.17 15.20
CA GLN A 42 -15.35 1.41 14.74
C GLN A 42 -13.86 1.22 14.44
N ALA A 43 -13.11 0.57 15.34
CA ALA A 43 -11.70 0.26 15.13
C ALA A 43 -11.48 -0.60 13.88
N SER A 44 -12.35 -1.59 13.64
CA SER A 44 -12.28 -2.43 12.45
C SER A 44 -12.54 -1.63 11.18
N SER A 45 -13.57 -0.77 11.17
CA SER A 45 -13.88 0.12 10.04
C SER A 45 -12.73 1.06 9.70
N GLN A 46 -12.09 1.67 10.71
CA GLN A 46 -10.93 2.53 10.52
C GLN A 46 -9.75 1.79 9.88
N ARG A 47 -9.47 0.55 10.29
CA ARG A 47 -8.42 -0.29 9.69
C ARG A 47 -8.70 -0.58 8.21
N TYR A 48 -9.95 -0.89 7.86
CA TYR A 48 -10.33 -1.10 6.46
C TYR A 48 -10.20 0.17 5.61
N LEU A 49 -10.61 1.33 6.14
CA LEU A 49 -10.47 2.60 5.44
C LEU A 49 -9.01 2.98 5.20
N LEU A 50 -8.15 2.74 6.20
CA LEU A 50 -6.71 2.91 6.05
C LEU A 50 -6.17 2.00 4.96
N LEU A 51 -6.45 0.70 5.02
CA LEU A 51 -6.01 -0.26 4.01
C LEU A 51 -6.47 0.15 2.60
N ALA A 52 -7.74 0.50 2.43
CA ALA A 52 -8.29 0.96 1.15
C ALA A 52 -7.57 2.22 0.63
N THR A 53 -7.25 3.16 1.51
CA THR A 53 -6.53 4.39 1.16
C THR A 53 -5.10 4.09 0.71
N VAL A 54 -4.40 3.20 1.42
CA VAL A 54 -3.02 2.81 1.08
C VAL A 54 -2.98 2.05 -0.24
N LEU A 55 -3.91 1.13 -0.47
CA LEU A 55 -4.04 0.43 -1.75
C LEU A 55 -4.33 1.40 -2.89
N ALA A 56 -5.27 2.33 -2.71
CA ALA A 56 -5.56 3.36 -3.71
C ALA A 56 -4.33 4.23 -4.02
N GLN A 57 -3.50 4.51 -3.02
CA GLN A 57 -2.23 5.22 -3.22
C GLN A 57 -1.24 4.40 -4.04
N TRP A 58 -1.09 3.11 -3.75
CA TRP A 58 -0.23 2.20 -4.52
C TRP A 58 -0.70 2.05 -5.97
N GLU A 59 -2.00 1.89 -6.20
CA GLU A 59 -2.62 1.84 -7.53
C GLU A 59 -2.42 3.12 -8.32
N ARG A 60 -2.53 4.27 -7.65
CA ARG A 60 -2.28 5.58 -8.27
C ARG A 60 -0.83 5.72 -8.69
N ASP A 61 0.13 5.26 -7.89
CA ASP A 61 1.54 5.32 -8.25
C ASP A 61 1.82 4.43 -9.47
N LEU A 62 1.28 3.22 -9.51
CA LEU A 62 1.44 2.30 -10.65
C LEU A 62 0.76 2.80 -11.92
N SER A 63 -0.47 3.31 -11.83
CA SER A 63 -1.20 3.82 -13.00
C SER A 63 -0.60 5.12 -13.56
N SER A 64 0.26 5.79 -12.80
CA SER A 64 0.99 6.99 -13.24
C SER A 64 2.42 6.70 -13.70
N VAL A 65 2.84 5.43 -13.77
CA VAL A 65 4.16 5.03 -14.27
C VAL A 65 4.39 5.59 -15.66
N HIS A 66 5.61 6.06 -15.90
CA HIS A 66 5.98 6.66 -17.18
C HIS A 66 7.44 6.37 -17.54
N ASP A 67 7.65 5.92 -18.78
CA ASP A 67 8.98 5.82 -19.37
C ASP A 67 9.45 7.18 -19.88
N SER A 68 10.38 7.77 -19.13
CA SER A 68 11.07 9.00 -19.51
C SER A 68 12.26 8.78 -20.45
N GLY A 69 12.70 7.53 -20.61
CA GLY A 69 13.95 7.16 -21.29
C GLY A 69 15.24 7.49 -20.51
N ALA A 70 15.18 8.29 -19.43
CA ALA A 70 16.35 8.71 -18.66
C ALA A 70 16.76 7.72 -17.57
N VAL A 71 15.77 7.06 -16.96
CA VAL A 71 15.91 6.06 -15.89
C VAL A 71 14.84 4.98 -16.09
N PRO A 72 15.02 3.77 -15.56
CA PRO A 72 14.01 2.72 -15.67
C PRO A 72 12.64 3.17 -15.13
N PRO A 73 11.55 2.95 -15.89
CA PRO A 73 10.20 3.32 -15.47
C PRO A 73 9.68 2.49 -14.31
N LEU A 74 10.05 1.21 -14.27
CA LEU A 74 9.64 0.27 -13.24
C LEU A 74 10.78 -0.73 -13.02
N LEU A 75 11.14 -0.97 -11.76
CA LEU A 75 12.19 -1.89 -11.35
C LEU A 75 11.77 -2.57 -10.05
N CYS A 76 11.95 -3.89 -9.98
CA CYS A 76 11.71 -4.65 -8.76
C CYS A 76 12.89 -5.56 -8.48
N ASP A 77 13.41 -5.49 -7.26
CA ASP A 77 14.54 -6.31 -6.79
C ASP A 77 14.07 -7.43 -5.84
N GLY A 78 12.76 -7.70 -5.82
CA GLY A 78 12.11 -8.65 -4.91
C GLY A 78 11.77 -8.07 -3.53
N THR A 79 12.40 -6.97 -3.12
CA THR A 79 12.14 -6.30 -1.83
C THR A 79 11.51 -4.92 -2.02
N ASN A 80 12.08 -4.13 -2.93
CA ASN A 80 11.68 -2.80 -3.29
C ASN A 80 11.04 -2.83 -4.68
N LEU A 81 9.85 -2.23 -4.77
CA LEU A 81 9.25 -1.85 -6.05
C LEU A 81 9.52 -0.37 -6.28
N ARG A 82 10.37 -0.07 -7.25
CA ARG A 82 10.77 1.27 -7.63
C ARG A 82 10.14 1.65 -8.95
N MET A 83 9.65 2.87 -9.04
CA MET A 83 8.98 3.35 -10.23
C MET A 83 9.21 4.83 -10.47
N THR A 84 9.24 5.20 -11.74
CA THR A 84 9.22 6.59 -12.20
C THR A 84 7.81 6.89 -12.67
N ARG A 85 7.17 7.88 -12.05
CA ARG A 85 5.77 8.23 -12.31
C ARG A 85 5.58 9.70 -12.65
N ARG A 86 4.48 10.01 -13.31
CA ARG A 86 3.99 11.38 -13.48
C ARG A 86 3.42 11.89 -12.15
N ALA A 87 3.78 13.12 -11.82
CA ALA A 87 3.24 13.89 -10.71
C ALA A 87 2.87 15.29 -11.22
N GLU A 88 2.09 16.02 -10.42
CA GLU A 88 1.82 17.43 -10.72
C GLU A 88 3.15 18.19 -10.74
N GLY A 89 3.46 18.83 -11.87
CA GLY A 89 4.71 19.58 -12.05
C GLY A 89 5.91 18.78 -12.58
N GLY A 90 5.78 17.49 -12.89
CA GLY A 90 6.88 16.74 -13.54
C GLY A 90 6.90 15.24 -13.27
N LEU A 91 8.10 14.68 -13.15
CA LEU A 91 8.37 13.28 -12.87
C LEU A 91 8.89 13.08 -11.45
N GLN A 92 8.53 11.95 -10.86
CA GLN A 92 8.88 11.61 -9.49
C GLN A 92 9.27 10.13 -9.40
N VAL A 93 10.34 9.84 -8.67
CA VAL A 93 10.71 8.47 -8.30
C VAL A 93 10.01 8.09 -7.01
N VAL A 94 9.36 6.93 -6.99
CA VAL A 94 8.67 6.36 -5.83
C VAL A 94 9.19 4.95 -5.57
N VAL A 95 9.36 4.60 -4.30
CA VAL A 95 9.76 3.27 -3.87
C VAL A 95 8.78 2.75 -2.83
N TRP A 96 8.27 1.55 -3.04
CA TRP A 96 7.48 0.79 -2.08
C TRP A 96 8.29 -0.37 -1.55
N ASN A 97 8.28 -0.57 -0.24
CA ASN A 97 8.90 -1.71 0.40
C ASN A 97 8.25 -2.08 1.73
N LEU A 98 8.53 -3.29 2.18
CA LEU A 98 8.14 -3.78 3.50
C LEU A 98 9.40 -3.90 4.37
N GLU A 99 9.41 -3.25 5.54
CA GLU A 99 10.47 -3.43 6.54
C GLU A 99 9.85 -3.34 7.94
N ASN A 100 10.30 -4.19 8.86
CA ASN A 100 9.80 -4.24 10.25
C ASN A 100 8.26 -4.38 10.34
N ASN A 101 7.68 -5.18 9.45
CA ASN A 101 6.23 -5.35 9.29
C ASN A 101 5.45 -4.05 8.98
N GLN A 102 6.16 -3.02 8.50
CA GLN A 102 5.58 -1.75 8.07
C GLN A 102 5.73 -1.63 6.56
N TRP A 103 4.60 -1.53 5.87
CA TRP A 103 4.59 -1.24 4.45
C TRP A 103 4.73 0.27 4.26
N ARG A 104 5.73 0.65 3.47
CA ARG A 104 6.20 2.03 3.38
C ARG A 104 6.33 2.48 1.94
N ARG A 105 6.28 3.79 1.80
CA ARG A 105 6.42 4.49 0.53
C ARG A 105 7.40 5.63 0.70
N TRP A 106 8.48 5.59 -0.06
CA TRP A 106 9.34 6.75 -0.28
C TRP A 106 8.93 7.48 -1.55
N ALA A 107 8.93 8.80 -1.52
CA ALA A 107 8.80 9.61 -2.72
C ALA A 107 9.86 10.72 -2.76
N GLY A 108 10.62 10.75 -3.85
CA GLY A 108 11.58 11.79 -4.12
C GLY A 108 10.94 13.14 -4.51
N PRO A 109 11.75 14.17 -4.75
CA PRO A 109 11.25 15.44 -5.28
C PRO A 109 10.60 15.25 -6.65
N VAL A 110 9.63 16.11 -6.98
CA VAL A 110 9.10 16.21 -8.34
C VAL A 110 10.09 17.03 -9.17
N THR A 111 10.46 16.51 -10.33
CA THR A 111 11.55 17.05 -11.16
C THR A 111 11.08 17.25 -12.60
N THR A 112 11.56 18.30 -13.24
CA THR A 112 11.34 18.55 -14.68
C THR A 112 12.60 18.35 -15.51
N ARG A 113 13.78 18.29 -14.86
CA ARG A 113 15.08 18.13 -15.51
C ARG A 113 15.54 16.68 -15.38
N VAL A 114 16.10 16.16 -16.48
CA VAL A 114 16.62 14.79 -16.56
C VAL A 114 17.72 14.54 -15.52
N ALA A 115 18.61 15.51 -15.30
CA ALA A 115 19.70 15.38 -14.32
C ALA A 115 19.16 15.19 -12.89
N ASP A 116 18.16 15.97 -12.48
CA ASP A 116 17.54 15.87 -11.15
C ASP A 116 16.80 14.53 -10.98
N LEU A 117 16.17 14.04 -12.06
CA LEU A 117 15.51 12.74 -12.05
C LEU A 117 16.53 11.60 -11.86
N GLN A 118 17.67 11.66 -12.56
CA GLN A 118 18.76 10.69 -12.42
C GLN A 118 19.36 10.73 -11.01
N GLU A 119 19.53 11.90 -10.42
CA GLU A 119 19.97 12.06 -9.03
C GLU A 119 18.96 11.44 -8.04
N SER A 120 17.67 11.78 -8.18
CA SER A 120 16.60 11.18 -7.37
C SER A 120 16.53 9.67 -7.52
N TRP A 121 16.82 9.15 -8.72
CA TRP A 121 16.90 7.72 -8.98
C TRP A 121 18.08 7.05 -8.26
N MET A 122 19.28 7.63 -8.34
CA MET A 122 20.45 7.11 -7.62
C MET A 122 20.22 7.13 -6.10
N ARG A 123 19.65 8.21 -5.57
CA ARG A 123 19.27 8.31 -4.15
C ARG A 123 18.32 7.19 -3.73
N SER A 124 17.34 6.87 -4.58
CA SER A 124 16.36 5.83 -4.28
C SER A 124 16.98 4.42 -4.13
N GLN A 125 18.22 4.20 -4.56
CA GLN A 125 18.95 2.94 -4.39
C GLN A 125 19.65 2.84 -3.03
N GLN A 126 19.85 3.95 -2.34
CA GLN A 126 20.60 4.05 -1.08
C GLN A 126 19.73 4.65 0.03
N LEU A 127 18.45 4.28 0.06
CA LEU A 127 17.50 4.83 1.04
C LEU A 127 17.88 4.40 2.46
N LEU A 128 17.84 5.37 3.36
CA LEU A 128 18.06 5.19 4.79
C LEU A 128 16.72 5.16 5.53
N PRO A 129 16.65 4.46 6.69
CA PRO A 129 15.51 4.58 7.58
C PRO A 129 15.33 6.05 7.99
N ASN A 130 14.20 6.65 7.60
CA ASN A 130 13.82 8.06 7.81
C ASN A 130 14.36 9.09 6.82
N ASP A 131 14.71 8.68 5.60
CA ASP A 131 14.93 9.63 4.51
C ASP A 131 13.72 10.58 4.31
N PRO A 132 13.95 11.88 4.01
CA PRO A 132 12.90 12.79 3.58
C PRO A 132 12.04 12.17 2.47
N GLY A 133 10.71 12.25 2.62
CA GLY A 133 9.76 11.64 1.71
C GLY A 133 9.39 10.19 2.03
N GLN A 134 10.00 9.57 3.04
CA GLN A 134 9.61 8.27 3.57
C GLN A 134 8.32 8.38 4.39
N LEU A 135 7.31 7.58 4.03
CA LEU A 135 6.03 7.47 4.73
C LEU A 135 5.79 6.04 5.17
N ARG A 136 5.35 5.87 6.42
CA ARG A 136 4.82 4.60 6.94
C ARG A 136 3.32 4.59 6.72
N LEU A 137 2.82 3.60 5.98
CA LEU A 137 1.45 3.62 5.48
C LEU A 137 0.57 2.56 6.12
N LEU A 138 1.09 1.35 6.31
CA LEU A 138 0.34 0.23 6.87
C LEU A 138 1.24 -0.59 7.79
N ASP A 139 0.76 -0.85 9.01
CA ASP A 139 1.40 -1.77 9.96
C ASP A 139 0.75 -3.16 9.88
N GLY A 140 1.45 -4.18 10.37
CA GLY A 140 0.91 -5.55 10.45
C GLY A 140 0.93 -6.31 9.12
N ALA A 141 1.76 -5.89 8.17
CA ALA A 141 2.05 -6.65 6.95
C ALA A 141 3.26 -7.56 7.20
N SER A 142 3.07 -8.87 7.20
CA SER A 142 4.14 -9.84 7.44
C SER A 142 4.91 -10.22 6.17
N SER A 143 4.27 -10.11 5.01
CA SER A 143 4.84 -10.43 3.70
C SER A 143 4.27 -9.50 2.63
N TRP A 144 5.12 -9.18 1.66
CA TRP A 144 4.81 -8.40 0.47
C TRP A 144 5.50 -9.08 -0.71
N GLN A 145 4.75 -9.33 -1.79
CA GLN A 145 5.29 -9.92 -3.00
C GLN A 145 4.66 -9.23 -4.21
N VAL A 146 5.48 -8.99 -5.23
CA VAL A 146 5.08 -8.38 -6.49
C VAL A 146 5.37 -9.32 -7.63
N TYR A 147 4.39 -9.46 -8.51
CA TYR A 147 4.48 -10.26 -9.71
C TYR A 147 4.18 -9.41 -10.93
N TYR A 148 4.84 -9.73 -12.02
CA TYR A 148 4.61 -9.11 -13.31
C TYR A 148 3.92 -10.09 -14.23
N PHE A 149 2.93 -9.56 -14.95
CA PHE A 149 2.26 -10.29 -16.01
C PHE A 149 2.94 -9.99 -17.34
N GLN A 150 3.45 -11.03 -17.97
CA GLN A 150 4.11 -10.95 -19.27
C GLN A 150 3.08 -11.24 -20.37
N GLY A 151 2.78 -10.23 -21.18
CA GLY A 151 1.79 -10.35 -22.25
C GLY A 151 2.18 -11.35 -23.35
N GLN A 152 3.47 -11.58 -23.57
CA GLN A 152 3.96 -12.51 -24.62
C GLN A 152 3.70 -13.97 -24.23
N ASP A 153 4.03 -14.34 -22.99
CA ASP A 153 3.91 -15.73 -22.49
C ASP A 153 2.61 -15.99 -21.70
N ASN A 154 1.75 -14.98 -21.59
CA ASN A 154 0.47 -15.03 -20.84
C ASN A 154 0.65 -15.62 -19.42
N ASN A 155 1.74 -15.25 -18.74
CA ASN A 155 2.15 -15.85 -17.47
C ASN A 155 2.51 -14.79 -16.42
N TRP A 156 2.33 -15.17 -15.15
CA TRP A 156 2.81 -14.43 -14.00
C TRP A 156 4.20 -14.90 -13.60
N SER A 157 5.14 -13.98 -13.48
CA SER A 157 6.45 -14.25 -12.91
C SER A 157 6.74 -13.32 -11.73
N ASN A 158 7.61 -13.76 -10.82
CA ASN A 158 8.08 -12.88 -9.75
C ASN A 158 8.79 -11.67 -10.40
N CYS A 159 8.55 -10.48 -9.86
CA CYS A 159 9.07 -9.24 -10.41
C CYS A 159 10.60 -9.20 -10.56
N GLY A 160 11.35 -10.00 -9.79
CA GLY A 160 12.82 -10.10 -9.87
C GLY A 160 13.35 -11.20 -10.79
N SER A 161 12.48 -12.05 -11.35
CA SER A 161 12.88 -13.23 -12.14
C SER A 161 12.81 -13.04 -13.66
N SER A 162 12.29 -11.91 -14.15
CA SER A 162 12.04 -11.69 -15.58
C SER A 162 12.42 -10.27 -15.99
N ALA A 163 13.71 -10.06 -16.24
CA ALA A 163 14.15 -8.87 -16.96
C ALA A 163 14.18 -9.20 -18.45
N ASP A 164 13.03 -9.10 -19.12
CA ASP A 164 12.99 -9.13 -20.58
C ASP A 164 13.55 -7.81 -21.09
N LEU A 165 14.78 -7.90 -21.59
CA LEU A 165 15.55 -6.79 -22.11
C LEU A 165 15.19 -6.59 -23.59
N THR A 166 14.51 -5.49 -23.92
CA THR A 166 14.23 -5.14 -25.32
C THR A 166 15.46 -4.50 -25.96
N PRO A 167 15.95 -4.99 -27.11
CA PRO A 167 16.97 -4.31 -27.88
C PRO A 167 16.42 -2.97 -28.38
N VAL A 168 17.08 -1.85 -28.03
CA VAL A 168 16.77 -0.56 -28.64
C VAL A 168 17.30 -0.57 -30.06
N ALA A 169 16.43 -0.34 -31.06
CA ALA A 169 16.84 -0.23 -32.45
C ALA A 169 17.83 0.96 -32.61
N PRO A 170 18.96 0.78 -33.32
CA PRO A 170 19.91 1.86 -33.53
C PRO A 170 19.25 3.00 -34.33
N PRO A 171 19.63 4.27 -34.07
CA PRO A 171 19.11 5.40 -34.84
C PRO A 171 19.46 5.26 -36.33
N PRO A 172 18.61 5.75 -37.25
CA PRO A 172 18.90 5.74 -38.67
C PRO A 172 20.20 6.51 -38.96
N PRO A 173 21.04 6.07 -39.92
CA PRO A 173 22.30 6.73 -40.23
C PRO A 173 22.06 8.17 -40.69
N ALA A 174 22.86 9.10 -40.16
CA ALA A 174 22.88 10.49 -40.64
C ALA A 174 23.33 10.53 -42.12
N ALA A 175 22.67 11.33 -42.94
CA ALA A 175 22.93 11.45 -44.39
C ALA A 175 24.25 12.16 -44.76
N SER A 176 25.24 12.20 -43.86
CA SER A 176 26.57 12.79 -44.09
C SER A 176 27.64 11.77 -43.73
N GLY A 177 28.49 11.43 -44.71
CA GLY A 177 29.44 10.31 -44.70
C GLY A 177 30.58 10.35 -43.68
N ALA A 178 30.26 10.42 -42.39
CA ALA A 178 31.18 10.17 -41.30
C ALA A 178 30.67 8.97 -40.49
N SER A 179 31.27 7.80 -40.71
CA SER A 179 30.96 6.55 -40.03
C SER A 179 31.55 6.54 -38.61
N ALA A 180 30.90 7.20 -37.65
CA ALA A 180 31.11 6.88 -36.25
C ALA A 180 30.32 5.60 -35.92
N PRO A 181 30.89 4.62 -35.19
CA PRO A 181 30.12 3.45 -34.76
C PRO A 181 28.96 3.92 -33.88
N ALA A 182 27.73 3.74 -34.35
CA ALA A 182 26.53 3.97 -33.56
C ALA A 182 26.55 3.00 -32.38
N GLN A 183 26.84 3.50 -31.19
CA GLN A 183 26.77 2.71 -29.96
C GLN A 183 25.30 2.31 -29.75
N ALA A 184 25.04 1.00 -29.77
CA ALA A 184 23.73 0.46 -29.44
C ALA A 184 23.36 0.93 -28.03
N ALA A 185 22.19 1.56 -27.89
CA ALA A 185 21.71 1.95 -26.58
C ALA A 185 21.50 0.68 -25.72
N PRO A 186 21.80 0.72 -24.41
CA PRO A 186 21.60 -0.44 -23.54
C PRO A 186 20.15 -0.91 -23.63
N PRO A 187 19.90 -2.23 -23.65
CA PRO A 187 18.56 -2.75 -23.77
C PRO A 187 17.74 -2.34 -22.54
N ARG A 188 16.47 -1.98 -22.77
CA ARG A 188 15.58 -1.46 -21.73
C ARG A 188 14.66 -2.56 -21.24
N ALA A 189 14.45 -2.61 -19.92
CA ALA A 189 13.42 -3.48 -19.33
C ALA A 189 12.05 -3.03 -19.84
N GLN A 190 11.33 -3.94 -20.51
CA GLN A 190 9.99 -3.67 -21.01
C GLN A 190 9.01 -3.50 -19.84
N LEU A 191 8.09 -2.54 -19.93
CA LEU A 191 7.00 -2.46 -18.94
C LEU A 191 6.17 -3.75 -18.99
N PRO A 192 5.86 -4.35 -17.83
CA PRO A 192 4.95 -5.49 -17.80
C PRO A 192 3.53 -5.02 -18.14
N SER A 193 2.72 -5.92 -18.70
CA SER A 193 1.32 -5.61 -19.05
C SER A 193 0.40 -5.58 -17.83
N GLY A 194 0.85 -6.14 -16.71
CA GLY A 194 0.13 -6.08 -15.45
C GLY A 194 1.04 -6.32 -14.24
N VAL A 195 0.56 -5.89 -13.08
CA VAL A 195 1.24 -6.02 -11.80
C VAL A 195 0.26 -6.63 -10.80
N ARG A 196 0.72 -7.66 -10.08
CA ARG A 196 -0.01 -8.27 -8.97
C ARG A 196 0.74 -8.00 -7.68
N LEU A 197 0.03 -7.47 -6.70
CA LEU A 197 0.44 -7.34 -5.32
C LEU A 197 -0.18 -8.46 -4.50
N VAL A 198 0.64 -9.12 -3.69
CA VAL A 198 0.21 -10.05 -2.66
C VAL A 198 0.73 -9.57 -1.31
N LEU A 199 -0.18 -9.32 -0.37
CA LEU A 199 0.13 -8.91 1.00
C LEU A 199 -0.44 -9.94 1.98
N ASP A 200 0.38 -10.37 2.94
CA ASP A 200 -0.10 -11.15 4.08
C ASP A 200 -0.23 -10.22 5.30
N LEU A 201 -1.48 -9.93 5.68
CA LEU A 201 -1.83 -9.04 6.80
C LEU A 201 -2.32 -9.88 7.98
N ASP A 202 -2.34 -9.28 9.18
CA ASP A 202 -2.96 -9.91 10.36
C ASP A 202 -4.45 -10.28 10.13
N SER A 203 -5.13 -9.54 9.26
CA SER A 203 -6.52 -9.79 8.86
C SER A 203 -6.68 -10.86 7.77
N GLY A 204 -5.58 -11.39 7.25
CA GLY A 204 -5.56 -12.38 6.16
C GLY A 204 -4.81 -11.91 4.91
N LYS A 205 -4.80 -12.77 3.90
CA LYS A 205 -4.12 -12.54 2.63
C LYS A 205 -4.93 -11.67 1.69
N LEU A 206 -4.29 -10.65 1.12
CA LEU A 206 -4.84 -9.75 0.12
C LEU A 206 -4.09 -9.93 -1.21
N THR A 207 -4.82 -10.04 -2.31
CA THR A 207 -4.26 -10.04 -3.67
C THR A 207 -4.90 -8.93 -4.50
N ARG A 208 -4.09 -8.12 -5.18
CA ARG A 208 -4.56 -7.01 -6.02
C ARG A 208 -3.84 -7.01 -7.35
N ASP A 209 -4.62 -7.09 -8.43
CA ASP A 209 -4.11 -7.10 -9.80
C ASP A 209 -4.43 -5.77 -10.48
N LEU A 210 -3.46 -5.22 -11.20
CA LEU A 210 -3.62 -4.04 -12.06
C LEU A 210 -3.07 -4.31 -13.45
N VAL A 211 -3.78 -3.79 -14.44
CA VAL A 211 -3.29 -3.71 -15.81
C VAL A 211 -2.48 -2.41 -15.94
N LEU A 212 -1.28 -2.52 -16.51
CA LEU A 212 -0.51 -1.36 -16.93
C LEU A 212 -0.81 -1.09 -18.39
N LEU A 213 -1.37 0.09 -18.67
CA LEU A 213 -1.58 0.53 -20.03
C LEU A 213 -0.21 0.89 -20.64
N PRO A 214 0.08 0.46 -21.88
CA PRO A 214 1.34 0.75 -22.56
C PRO A 214 1.54 2.24 -22.86
#